data_AF-A0A8K0G2N3-F1
#
_entry.id   AF-A0A8K0G2N3-F1
#
_cell.length_a   1.000
_cell.length_b   1.000
_cell.length_c   1.000
_cell.angle_alpha   90.00
_cell.angle_beta   90.00
_cell.angle_gamma   90.00
#
_symmetry.space_group_name_H-M   'P 1'
#
loop_
_entity.id
_entity.type
_entity.pdbx_description
1 polymer ?
#
loop_
_entity_poly.entity_id
_entity_poly.type
_entity_poly.pdbx_seq_one_letter_code
_entity_poly.pdbx_strand_id
1 'polypeptide(L)'
;MKRQVIFFLCYIILQVKIDTIAARAIDADEIPDPLTEEEIECIKELGLDEEHILEIDAKEITPEDDDQYNRFAECFCRKMKLQYDNGSMDYDALREYAQELTTEALKDRDDEVILMVRQVVNEAVAYCQDNPAEGTSHGQIAVRTQNCIVQKLYEAKGGAIDKIPLTEEEQQCIDDLGLNKEHILLEIDDEDGAPEDDDQYNRFTECYWKKMELQYDNGKIDYDALRRFTQQAATEDLKDGDEEVVLMVKQLVRRAVNYCRDNPAEGNSHGQIAVKTQNCIVQTLSEITKDQKYHYLV
;
A
#
# COMPACT_ATOMS: atom_id res chain seq x y z
N MET A 1 18.89 -14.62 -13.37
CA MET A 1 18.20 -15.31 -12.26
C MET A 1 18.69 -14.69 -10.97
N LYS A 2 18.27 -13.45 -10.72
CA LYS A 2 18.73 -12.61 -9.60
C LYS A 2 17.59 -11.66 -9.30
N ARG A 3 16.95 -11.79 -8.13
CA ARG A 3 16.10 -10.79 -7.49
C ARG A 3 15.67 -11.31 -6.11
N GLN A 4 15.48 -10.35 -5.20
CA GLN A 4 14.87 -10.45 -3.86
C GLN A 4 15.79 -10.93 -2.73
N VAL A 5 16.65 -10.03 -2.25
CA VAL A 5 17.38 -10.10 -0.95
C VAL A 5 17.33 -8.76 -0.24
N ILE A 6 16.12 -8.20 -0.16
CA ILE A 6 15.93 -6.77 -0.03
C ILE A 6 14.51 -6.52 0.51
N PHE A 7 14.10 -7.05 1.68
CA PHE A 7 12.70 -6.81 2.07
C PHE A 7 12.38 -6.35 3.48
N PHE A 8 13.27 -6.26 4.47
CA PHE A 8 12.83 -5.66 5.75
C PHE A 8 12.94 -4.15 5.87
N LEU A 9 13.92 -3.53 5.21
CA LEU A 9 13.89 -2.09 4.97
C LEU A 9 13.04 -1.74 3.75
N CYS A 10 12.79 -2.69 2.85
CA CYS A 10 12.02 -2.48 1.64
C CYS A 10 10.51 -2.67 1.85
N TYR A 11 10.06 -3.54 2.76
CA TYR A 11 8.64 -3.76 3.06
C TYR A 11 7.99 -2.51 3.61
N ILE A 12 8.73 -1.68 4.34
CA ILE A 12 8.25 -0.40 4.85
C ILE A 12 8.33 0.68 3.77
N ILE A 13 9.35 0.62 2.90
CA ILE A 13 9.45 1.52 1.74
C ILE A 13 8.38 1.21 0.70
N LEU A 14 7.92 -0.05 0.62
CA LEU A 14 6.80 -0.51 -0.19
C LEU A 14 5.42 -0.30 0.49
N GLN A 15 5.32 -0.40 1.83
CA GLN A 15 4.08 -0.07 2.58
C GLN A 15 3.77 1.43 2.58
N VAL A 16 4.73 2.29 2.22
CA VAL A 16 4.51 3.73 1.92
C VAL A 16 3.99 3.96 0.48
N LYS A 17 3.47 2.88 -0.17
CA LYS A 17 2.73 2.80 -1.44
C LYS A 17 3.55 2.94 -2.71
N ILE A 18 3.98 1.80 -3.27
CA ILE A 18 4.15 1.63 -4.73
C ILE A 18 3.44 0.37 -5.26
N ASP A 19 2.23 0.09 -4.79
CA ASP A 19 1.30 -0.76 -5.54
C ASP A 19 0.13 0.03 -6.17
N THR A 20 -0.24 1.19 -5.64
CA THR A 20 -1.45 1.89 -6.10
C THR A 20 -1.34 2.71 -7.41
N ILE A 21 -0.21 2.73 -8.16
CA ILE A 21 -0.12 3.57 -9.40
C ILE A 21 0.40 2.89 -10.69
N ALA A 22 0.91 1.64 -10.74
CA ALA A 22 1.32 1.09 -12.08
C ALA A 22 1.54 -0.43 -12.29
N ALA A 23 1.45 -1.32 -11.29
CA ALA A 23 1.70 -2.75 -11.54
C ALA A 23 0.83 -3.64 -10.64
N ARG A 24 -0.45 -3.79 -10.96
CA ARG A 24 -1.00 -5.02 -11.58
C ARG A 24 -0.84 -6.29 -10.73
N ALA A 25 -1.97 -6.76 -10.21
CA ALA A 25 -2.47 -8.14 -10.37
C ALA A 25 -1.45 -9.28 -10.22
N ILE A 26 -1.38 -9.90 -9.04
CA ILE A 26 -1.15 -11.33 -8.82
C ILE A 26 -1.92 -11.73 -7.55
N ASP A 27 -2.45 -12.95 -7.56
CA ASP A 27 -3.39 -13.55 -6.62
C ASP A 27 -2.98 -13.52 -5.14
N ALA A 28 -4.01 -13.58 -4.28
CA ALA A 28 -3.97 -13.83 -2.84
C ALA A 28 -3.45 -15.24 -2.46
N ASP A 29 -2.25 -15.56 -2.95
CA ASP A 29 -1.32 -16.59 -2.47
C ASP A 29 0.07 -15.94 -2.55
N GLU A 30 0.33 -14.91 -1.72
CA GLU A 30 1.69 -14.40 -1.55
C GLU A 30 2.50 -15.52 -0.88
N ILE A 31 3.16 -16.32 -1.72
CA ILE A 31 4.22 -17.21 -1.28
C ILE A 31 5.27 -16.31 -0.63
N PRO A 32 5.59 -16.49 0.67
CA PRO A 32 6.63 -15.70 1.31
C PRO A 32 7.89 -15.80 0.46
N ASP A 33 8.48 -14.65 0.14
CA ASP A 33 9.66 -14.59 -0.72
C ASP A 33 10.75 -15.50 -0.12
N PRO A 34 11.51 -16.21 -0.98
CA PRO A 34 12.53 -17.12 -0.49
C PRO A 34 13.62 -16.35 0.27
N LEU A 35 14.01 -16.89 1.43
CA LEU A 35 15.10 -16.36 2.24
C LEU A 35 16.38 -16.16 1.42
N THR A 36 17.13 -15.14 1.80
CA THR A 36 18.35 -14.72 1.12
C THR A 36 19.52 -15.65 1.43
N GLU A 37 20.60 -15.62 0.64
CA GLU A 37 21.75 -16.48 0.92
C GLU A 37 22.33 -16.19 2.32
N GLU A 38 22.41 -14.92 2.70
CA GLU A 38 22.88 -14.47 4.01
C GLU A 38 21.92 -14.85 5.15
N GLU A 39 20.60 -14.76 4.94
CA GLU A 39 19.60 -15.17 5.92
C GLU A 39 19.61 -16.68 6.15
N ILE A 40 19.64 -17.46 5.06
CA ILE A 40 19.77 -18.92 5.10
C ILE A 40 21.05 -19.30 5.84
N GLU A 41 22.15 -18.60 5.59
CA GLU A 41 23.41 -18.83 6.28
C GLU A 41 23.28 -18.54 7.77
N CYS A 42 22.67 -17.42 8.17
CA CYS A 42 22.44 -17.09 9.58
C CYS A 42 21.53 -18.09 10.30
N ILE A 43 20.42 -18.51 9.68
CA ILE A 43 19.50 -19.52 10.24
C ILE A 43 20.25 -20.84 10.47
N LYS A 44 21.06 -21.28 9.50
CA LYS A 44 21.86 -22.51 9.59
C LYS A 44 22.99 -22.43 10.61
N GLU A 45 23.77 -21.35 10.62
CA GLU A 45 24.89 -21.15 11.53
C GLU A 45 24.45 -21.10 12.99
N LEU A 46 23.31 -20.45 13.25
CA LEU A 46 22.79 -20.25 14.59
C LEU A 46 21.85 -21.36 15.07
N GLY A 47 21.46 -22.26 14.17
CA GLY A 47 20.52 -23.36 14.42
C GLY A 47 19.14 -22.83 14.81
N LEU A 48 18.64 -21.83 14.07
CA LEU A 48 17.34 -21.20 14.31
C LEU A 48 16.23 -21.96 13.59
N ASP A 49 15.01 -21.82 14.09
CA ASP A 49 13.82 -22.36 13.44
C ASP A 49 13.41 -21.46 12.27
N GLU A 50 13.55 -21.96 11.04
CA GLU A 50 13.27 -21.21 9.80
C GLU A 50 11.82 -20.73 9.73
N GLU A 51 10.86 -21.57 10.16
CA GLU A 51 9.43 -21.24 10.14
C GLU A 51 9.12 -20.12 11.14
N HIS A 52 9.70 -20.19 12.34
CA HIS A 52 9.59 -19.13 13.35
C HIS A 52 10.20 -17.81 12.86
N ILE A 53 11.39 -17.84 12.24
CA ILE A 53 12.00 -16.62 11.69
C ILE A 53 11.10 -16.01 10.63
N LEU A 54 10.57 -16.80 9.69
CA LEU A 54 9.64 -16.32 8.67
C LEU A 54 8.33 -15.78 9.27
N GLU A 55 7.79 -16.40 10.31
CA GLU A 55 6.58 -15.91 10.99
C GLU A 55 6.82 -14.55 11.67
N ILE A 56 7.96 -14.38 12.33
CA ILE A 56 8.32 -13.11 12.98
C ILE A 56 8.64 -12.03 11.94
N ASP A 57 9.34 -12.41 10.87
CA ASP A 57 9.63 -11.53 9.73
C ASP A 57 8.32 -11.08 9.05
N ALA A 58 7.29 -11.92 8.94
CA ALA A 58 6.03 -11.48 8.35
C ALA A 58 5.28 -10.38 9.16
N LYS A 59 5.75 -9.99 10.35
CA LYS A 59 5.10 -8.97 11.20
C LYS A 59 5.53 -7.57 10.82
N GLU A 60 4.54 -6.67 10.75
CA GLU A 60 4.73 -5.23 10.51
C GLU A 60 5.71 -4.59 11.50
N ILE A 61 5.59 -4.94 12.79
CA ILE A 61 6.54 -4.56 13.84
C ILE A 61 7.09 -5.83 14.45
N THR A 62 8.42 -5.97 14.37
CA THR A 62 9.12 -7.12 14.89
C THR A 62 9.13 -7.08 16.44
N PRO A 63 8.76 -8.16 17.14
CA PRO A 63 8.86 -8.24 18.58
C PRO A 63 10.31 -8.08 19.06
N GLU A 64 10.55 -7.12 19.95
CA GLU A 64 11.89 -6.79 20.44
C GLU A 64 12.42 -7.79 21.48
N ASP A 65 11.54 -8.63 22.03
CA ASP A 65 11.81 -9.63 23.06
C ASP A 65 11.96 -11.05 22.49
N ASP A 66 11.92 -11.23 21.17
CA ASP A 66 12.15 -12.53 20.55
C ASP A 66 13.65 -12.86 20.47
N ASP A 67 14.11 -13.74 21.34
CA ASP A 67 15.53 -14.13 21.42
C ASP A 67 16.05 -14.80 20.14
N GLN A 68 15.22 -15.57 19.42
CA GLN A 68 15.65 -16.24 18.19
C GLN A 68 15.83 -15.22 17.08
N TYR A 69 14.86 -14.34 16.91
CA TYR A 69 14.91 -13.30 15.89
C TYR A 69 15.97 -12.24 16.19
N ASN A 70 16.19 -11.88 17.46
CA ASN A 70 17.30 -11.02 17.85
C ASN A 70 18.66 -11.62 17.43
N ARG A 71 18.87 -12.92 17.65
CA ARG A 71 20.11 -13.60 17.20
C ARG A 71 20.23 -13.61 15.67
N PHE A 72 19.13 -13.85 14.96
CA PHE A 72 19.05 -13.75 13.51
C PHE A 72 19.44 -12.36 13.02
N ALA A 73 18.81 -11.31 13.53
CA ALA A 73 19.04 -9.92 13.16
C ALA A 73 20.49 -9.49 13.39
N GLU A 74 21.11 -9.86 14.51
CA GLU A 74 22.54 -9.58 14.76
C GLU A 74 23.43 -10.24 13.69
N CYS A 75 23.19 -11.52 13.38
CA CYS A 75 23.98 -12.22 12.37
C CYS A 75 23.83 -11.58 10.99
N PHE A 76 22.58 -11.32 10.59
CA PHE A 76 22.27 -10.75 9.29
C PHE A 76 22.89 -9.36 9.14
N CYS A 77 22.67 -8.46 10.09
CA CYS A 77 23.23 -7.11 10.06
C CYS A 77 24.77 -7.11 10.04
N ARG A 78 25.43 -8.05 10.72
CA ARG A 78 26.89 -8.19 10.67
C ARG A 78 27.38 -8.67 9.30
N LYS A 79 26.73 -9.69 8.71
CA LYS A 79 27.10 -10.19 7.37
C LYS A 79 26.90 -9.12 6.30
N MET A 80 25.83 -8.33 6.42
CA MET A 80 25.54 -7.18 5.56
C MET A 80 26.37 -5.94 5.89
N LYS A 81 27.23 -5.98 6.92
CA LYS A 81 28.06 -4.87 7.41
C LYS A 81 27.25 -3.62 7.79
N LEU A 82 26.03 -3.81 8.24
CA LEU A 82 25.13 -2.79 8.76
C LEU A 82 25.31 -2.57 10.27
N GLN A 83 26.03 -3.46 10.94
CA GLN A 83 26.29 -3.39 12.38
C GLN A 83 27.75 -3.70 12.70
N TYR A 84 28.34 -2.87 13.56
CA TYR A 84 29.70 -3.05 14.06
C TYR A 84 29.78 -4.11 15.17
N ASP A 85 30.99 -4.58 15.48
CA ASP A 85 31.24 -5.58 16.52
C ASP A 85 30.76 -5.15 17.93
N ASN A 86 30.67 -3.85 18.18
CA ASN A 86 30.19 -3.27 19.44
C ASN A 86 28.65 -3.15 19.50
N GLY A 87 27.93 -3.63 18.47
CA GLY A 87 26.47 -3.57 18.37
C GLY A 87 25.89 -2.28 17.82
N SER A 88 26.70 -1.23 17.64
CA SER A 88 26.23 0.01 17.03
C SER A 88 25.95 -0.18 15.53
N MET A 89 24.91 0.47 15.04
CA MET A 89 24.51 0.42 13.63
C MET A 89 25.38 1.36 12.78
N ASP A 90 25.76 0.89 11.60
CA ASP A 90 26.38 1.70 10.55
C ASP A 90 25.27 2.35 9.72
N TYR A 91 24.84 3.55 10.13
CA TYR A 91 23.74 4.26 9.48
C TYR A 91 24.05 4.72 8.05
N ASP A 92 25.33 4.86 7.69
CA ASP A 92 25.71 5.19 6.31
C ASP A 92 25.53 3.95 5.42
N ALA A 93 26.00 2.79 5.87
CA ALA A 93 25.76 1.52 5.19
C ALA A 93 24.26 1.18 5.13
N LEU A 94 23.51 1.46 6.19
CA LEU A 94 22.06 1.28 6.24
C LEU A 94 21.33 2.14 5.21
N ARG A 95 21.77 3.39 5.05
CA ARG A 95 21.22 4.32 4.06
C ARG A 95 21.53 3.86 2.64
N GLU A 96 22.76 3.44 2.36
CA GLU A 96 23.15 2.90 1.06
C GLU A 96 22.33 1.65 0.73
N TYR A 97 22.25 0.70 1.68
CA TYR A 97 21.43 -0.50 1.54
C TYR A 97 19.98 -0.13 1.22
N ALA A 98 19.32 0.70 2.05
CA ALA A 98 17.94 1.13 1.83
C ALA A 98 17.71 1.84 0.47
N GLN A 99 18.70 2.59 -0.02
CA GLN A 99 18.63 3.22 -1.34
C GLN A 99 18.76 2.22 -2.49
N GLU A 100 19.69 1.26 -2.40
CA GLU A 100 19.76 0.15 -3.36
C GLU A 100 18.43 -0.60 -3.39
N LEU A 101 17.83 -0.80 -2.21
CA LEU A 101 16.55 -1.47 -2.10
C LEU A 101 15.44 -0.74 -2.82
N THR A 102 15.31 0.54 -2.51
CA THR A 102 14.36 1.46 -3.15
C THR A 102 14.54 1.44 -4.67
N THR A 103 15.78 1.43 -5.15
CA THR A 103 16.07 1.47 -6.58
C THR A 103 15.62 0.21 -7.30
N GLU A 104 15.89 -0.97 -6.72
CA GLU A 104 15.50 -2.24 -7.33
C GLU A 104 13.99 -2.47 -7.27
N ALA A 105 13.35 -2.09 -6.16
CA ALA A 105 11.90 -2.15 -5.99
C ALA A 105 11.18 -1.24 -7.00
N LEU A 106 11.74 -0.05 -7.27
CA LEU A 106 11.09 1.00 -8.06
C LEU A 106 11.65 1.18 -9.47
N LYS A 107 12.47 0.25 -9.96
CA LYS A 107 13.15 0.34 -11.27
C LYS A 107 12.23 0.57 -12.47
N ASP A 108 10.94 0.25 -12.33
CA ASP A 108 9.91 0.38 -13.39
C ASP A 108 9.04 1.63 -13.18
N ARG A 109 9.42 2.51 -12.26
CA ARG A 109 8.71 3.75 -11.91
C ARG A 109 9.44 4.98 -12.43
N ASP A 110 8.75 6.12 -12.42
CA ASP A 110 9.31 7.40 -12.81
C ASP A 110 10.42 7.85 -11.84
N ASP A 111 11.45 8.51 -12.35
CA ASP A 111 12.59 9.01 -11.58
C ASP A 111 12.15 9.95 -10.45
N GLU A 112 11.09 10.73 -10.64
CA GLU A 112 10.54 11.64 -9.61
C GLU A 112 10.00 10.86 -8.41
N VAL A 113 9.30 9.75 -8.66
CA VAL A 113 8.79 8.86 -7.60
C VAL A 113 9.95 8.21 -6.85
N ILE A 114 10.96 7.71 -7.57
CA ILE A 114 12.15 7.12 -6.95
C ILE A 114 12.87 8.12 -6.05
N LEU A 115 13.02 9.37 -6.51
CA LEU A 115 13.65 10.45 -5.74
C LEU A 115 12.86 10.80 -4.48
N MET A 116 11.53 10.89 -4.59
CA MET A 116 10.65 11.18 -3.44
C MET A 116 10.76 10.09 -2.37
N VAL A 117 10.67 8.81 -2.77
CA VAL A 117 10.77 7.70 -1.83
C VAL A 117 12.15 7.65 -1.17
N ARG A 118 13.22 7.82 -1.95
CA ARG A 118 14.58 7.90 -1.39
C ARG A 118 14.72 9.03 -0.35
N GLN A 119 14.08 10.17 -0.58
CA GLN A 119 14.10 11.26 0.39
C GLN A 119 13.43 10.86 1.70
N VAL A 120 12.23 10.27 1.64
CA VAL A 120 11.49 9.81 2.83
C VAL A 120 12.29 8.76 3.62
N VAL A 121 12.94 7.84 2.91
CA VAL A 121 13.85 6.83 3.50
C VAL A 121 15.03 7.46 4.19
N ASN A 122 15.69 8.42 3.54
CA ASN A 122 16.83 9.11 4.11
C ASN A 122 16.43 9.89 5.37
N GLU A 123 15.26 10.51 5.38
CA GLU A 123 14.72 11.23 6.54
C GLU A 123 14.41 10.26 7.70
N ALA A 124 13.81 9.09 7.43
CA ALA A 124 13.57 8.06 8.43
C ALA A 124 14.87 7.51 9.04
N VAL A 125 15.85 7.17 8.21
CA VAL A 125 17.17 6.68 8.66
C VAL A 125 17.90 7.76 9.47
N ALA A 126 17.89 9.02 9.01
CA ALA A 126 18.51 10.14 9.72
C ALA A 126 17.86 10.36 11.10
N TYR A 127 16.53 10.27 11.20
CA TYR A 127 15.84 10.37 12.47
C TYR A 127 16.31 9.29 13.46
N CYS A 128 16.39 8.04 13.00
CA CYS A 128 16.82 6.91 13.85
C CYS A 128 18.31 6.98 14.19
N GLN A 129 19.13 7.58 13.32
CA GLN A 129 20.53 7.89 13.62
C GLN A 129 20.67 8.92 14.75
N ASP A 130 19.85 9.97 14.74
CA ASP A 130 19.83 11.01 15.78
C ASP A 130 19.18 10.52 17.09
N ASN A 131 18.40 9.44 17.02
CA ASN A 131 17.70 8.81 18.15
C ASN A 131 18.04 7.30 18.20
N PRO A 132 19.30 6.94 18.43
CA PRO A 132 19.76 5.57 18.28
C PRO A 132 19.05 4.64 19.27
N ALA A 133 18.64 3.48 18.78
CA ALA A 133 18.04 2.44 19.60
C ALA A 133 19.02 1.94 20.68
N GLU A 134 18.52 1.79 21.90
CA GLU A 134 19.20 1.09 22.98
C GLU A 134 18.68 -0.35 23.06
N GLY A 135 19.47 -1.30 23.57
CA GLY A 135 19.04 -2.69 23.72
C GLY A 135 19.97 -3.48 24.64
N THR A 136 19.48 -4.60 25.16
CA THR A 136 20.26 -5.52 26.02
C THR A 136 21.15 -6.46 25.24
N SER A 137 20.96 -6.56 23.92
CA SER A 137 21.78 -7.33 22.99
C SER A 137 21.97 -6.56 21.68
N HIS A 138 22.99 -6.90 20.90
CA HIS A 138 23.19 -6.28 19.57
C HIS A 138 22.02 -6.59 18.63
N GLY A 139 21.48 -7.82 18.71
CA GLY A 139 20.27 -8.21 17.98
C GLY A 139 19.08 -7.31 18.28
N GLN A 140 18.83 -7.04 19.55
CA GLN A 140 17.74 -6.15 19.95
C GLN A 140 17.96 -4.70 19.49
N ILE A 141 19.22 -4.22 19.46
CA ILE A 141 19.54 -2.91 18.89
C ILE A 141 19.21 -2.88 17.39
N ALA A 142 19.52 -3.94 16.64
CA ALA A 142 19.18 -4.05 15.23
C ALA A 142 17.65 -4.05 14.99
N VAL A 143 16.91 -4.89 15.71
CA VAL A 143 15.44 -4.95 15.65
C VAL A 143 14.80 -3.61 16.00
N ARG A 144 15.26 -2.94 17.06
CA ARG A 144 14.73 -1.62 17.44
C ARG A 144 15.06 -0.52 16.42
N THR A 145 16.24 -0.57 15.81
CA THR A 145 16.59 0.36 14.74
C THR A 145 15.69 0.15 13.52
N GLN A 146 15.44 -1.11 13.15
CA GLN A 146 14.47 -1.47 12.12
C GLN A 146 13.08 -0.93 12.47
N ASN A 147 12.53 -1.26 13.65
CA ASN A 147 11.23 -0.77 14.09
C ASN A 147 11.14 0.77 14.13
N CYS A 148 12.22 1.47 14.48
CA CYS A 148 12.27 2.94 14.41
C CYS A 148 12.07 3.43 12.96
N ILE A 149 12.78 2.83 12.01
CA ILE A 149 12.67 3.19 10.58
C ILE A 149 11.28 2.83 10.06
N VAL A 150 10.76 1.64 10.43
CA VAL A 150 9.38 1.19 10.16
C VAL A 150 8.40 2.29 10.53
N GLN A 151 8.42 2.67 11.80
CA GLN A 151 7.52 3.65 12.36
C GLN A 151 7.62 5.02 11.68
N LYS A 152 8.84 5.49 11.35
CA LYS A 152 9.00 6.79 10.68
C LYS A 152 8.50 6.83 9.25
N LEU A 153 8.63 5.73 8.53
CA LEU A 153 8.04 5.60 7.22
C LEU A 153 6.51 5.55 7.31
N TYR A 154 5.93 4.88 8.32
CA TYR A 154 4.48 4.95 8.59
C TYR A 154 4.01 6.37 8.97
N GLU A 155 4.75 7.07 9.82
CA GLU A 155 4.46 8.47 10.15
C GLU A 155 4.54 9.37 8.90
N ALA A 156 5.52 9.13 8.02
CA ALA A 156 5.62 9.84 6.75
C ALA A 156 4.43 9.54 5.83
N LYS A 157 3.91 8.30 5.84
CA LYS A 157 2.65 7.92 5.17
C LYS A 157 1.46 8.64 5.79
N GLY A 158 1.30 8.64 7.11
CA GLY A 158 0.24 9.37 7.82
C GLY A 158 0.28 10.88 7.57
N GLY A 159 1.46 11.48 7.62
CA GLY A 159 1.67 12.89 7.26
C GLY A 159 1.51 13.19 5.76
N ALA A 160 1.59 12.17 4.89
CA ALA A 160 1.24 12.28 3.48
C ALA A 160 -0.28 12.11 3.25
N ILE A 161 -0.97 11.30 4.06
CA ILE A 161 -2.44 11.18 4.08
C ILE A 161 -3.07 12.54 4.37
N ASP A 162 -2.52 13.31 5.32
CA ASP A 162 -2.97 14.68 5.59
C ASP A 162 -2.82 15.64 4.41
N LYS A 163 -1.91 15.33 3.49
CA LYS A 163 -1.63 16.10 2.27
C LYS A 163 -2.41 15.61 1.06
N ILE A 164 -3.17 14.51 1.15
CA ILE A 164 -4.09 14.12 0.08
C ILE A 164 -5.13 15.23 -0.03
N PRO A 165 -5.15 15.99 -1.13
CA PRO A 165 -6.12 17.07 -1.28
C PRO A 165 -7.49 16.44 -1.41
N LEU A 166 -8.32 16.60 -0.38
CA LEU A 166 -9.74 16.32 -0.46
C LEU A 166 -10.39 17.38 -1.36
N THR A 167 -11.34 16.94 -2.17
CA THR A 167 -12.28 17.85 -2.82
C THR A 167 -13.08 18.63 -1.77
N GLU A 168 -13.66 19.77 -2.17
CA GLU A 168 -14.49 20.58 -1.27
C GLU A 168 -15.67 19.76 -0.74
N GLU A 169 -16.24 18.89 -1.58
CA GLU A 169 -17.36 18.02 -1.26
C GLU A 169 -16.99 16.92 -0.25
N GLU A 170 -15.82 16.29 -0.41
CA GLU A 170 -15.34 15.25 0.53
C GLU A 170 -15.05 15.86 1.91
N GLN A 171 -14.32 16.99 1.94
CA GLN A 171 -14.02 17.69 3.19
C GLN A 171 -15.31 18.13 3.89
N GLN A 172 -16.27 18.67 3.14
CA GLN A 172 -17.55 19.06 3.71
C GLN A 172 -18.31 17.86 4.30
N CYS A 173 -18.30 16.70 3.65
CA CYS A 173 -18.94 15.50 4.19
C CYS A 173 -18.28 15.00 5.48
N ILE A 174 -16.95 15.03 5.57
CA ILE A 174 -16.22 14.68 6.80
C ILE A 174 -16.60 15.64 7.94
N ASP A 175 -16.62 16.94 7.66
CA ASP A 175 -16.93 17.99 8.65
C ASP A 175 -18.39 17.93 9.11
N ASP A 176 -19.34 17.86 8.17
CA ASP A 176 -20.78 17.84 8.45
C ASP A 176 -21.19 16.61 9.29
N LEU A 177 -20.52 15.47 9.07
CA LEU A 177 -20.82 14.20 9.75
C LEU A 177 -19.96 13.93 10.99
N GLY A 178 -18.94 14.77 11.23
CA GLY A 178 -17.98 14.62 12.33
C GLY A 178 -17.17 13.33 12.23
N LEU A 179 -16.73 12.96 11.04
CA LEU A 179 -16.00 11.71 10.78
C LEU A 179 -14.49 11.86 11.03
N ASN A 180 -13.82 10.76 11.30
CA ASN A 180 -12.36 10.76 11.38
C ASN A 180 -11.76 10.79 9.96
N LYS A 181 -11.11 11.91 9.60
CA LYS A 181 -10.49 12.11 8.28
C LYS A 181 -9.47 11.02 7.93
N GLU A 182 -8.59 10.67 8.88
CA GLU A 182 -7.56 9.66 8.66
C GLU A 182 -8.19 8.29 8.40
N HIS A 183 -9.22 7.93 9.18
CA HIS A 183 -9.99 6.71 8.99
C HIS A 183 -10.59 6.65 7.58
N ILE A 184 -11.31 7.69 7.16
CA ILE A 184 -11.92 7.73 5.82
C ILE A 184 -10.86 7.62 4.72
N LEU A 185 -9.74 8.33 4.83
CA LEU A 185 -8.68 8.31 3.82
C LEU A 185 -7.94 6.97 3.73
N LEU A 186 -7.83 6.23 4.84
CA LEU A 186 -7.25 4.88 4.83
C LEU A 186 -8.14 3.90 4.07
N GLU A 187 -9.46 4.02 4.21
CA GLU A 187 -10.44 3.12 3.58
C GLU A 187 -10.74 3.44 2.10
N ILE A 188 -10.46 4.67 1.63
CA ILE A 188 -10.61 5.04 0.20
C ILE A 188 -9.62 4.26 -0.68
N ASP A 189 -8.52 3.77 -0.12
CA ASP A 189 -7.41 3.18 -0.86
C ASP A 189 -7.37 1.65 -0.84
N ASP A 190 -8.39 0.98 -0.31
CA ASP A 190 -8.39 -0.48 -0.24
C ASP A 190 -8.62 -1.10 -1.63
N GLU A 191 -7.63 -1.88 -2.09
CA GLU A 191 -7.61 -2.55 -3.40
C GLU A 191 -8.63 -3.70 -3.48
N ASP A 192 -9.06 -4.25 -2.34
CA ASP A 192 -10.10 -5.30 -2.26
C ASP A 192 -11.53 -4.73 -2.39
N GLY A 193 -11.63 -3.41 -2.55
CA GLY A 193 -12.87 -2.67 -2.54
C GLY A 193 -13.05 -1.93 -1.22
N ALA A 194 -13.91 -0.92 -1.24
CA ALA A 194 -14.24 -0.16 -0.06
C ALA A 194 -14.93 -1.03 1.01
N PRO A 195 -14.71 -0.76 2.30
CA PRO A 195 -15.18 -1.59 3.40
C PRO A 195 -16.71 -1.55 3.53
N GLU A 196 -17.39 -2.62 3.09
CA GLU A 196 -18.85 -2.66 3.05
C GLU A 196 -19.52 -2.58 4.43
N ASP A 197 -18.82 -3.01 5.48
CA ASP A 197 -19.31 -3.08 6.86
C ASP A 197 -18.80 -1.92 7.74
N ASP A 198 -18.10 -0.94 7.17
CA ASP A 198 -17.64 0.23 7.91
C ASP A 198 -18.71 1.33 7.96
N ASP A 199 -19.24 1.58 9.15
CA ASP A 199 -20.29 2.59 9.37
C ASP A 199 -19.84 4.03 9.07
N GLN A 200 -18.57 4.38 9.32
CA GLN A 200 -18.06 5.72 9.04
C GLN A 200 -17.91 5.93 7.54
N TYR A 201 -17.33 4.95 6.84
CA TYR A 201 -17.13 4.98 5.40
C TYR A 201 -18.47 4.94 4.64
N ASN A 202 -19.42 4.13 5.08
CA ASN A 202 -20.78 4.10 4.54
C ASN A 202 -21.47 5.47 4.65
N ARG A 203 -21.37 6.12 5.82
CA ARG A 203 -21.94 7.47 6.03
C ARG A 203 -21.25 8.53 5.17
N PHE A 204 -19.93 8.47 5.05
CA PHE A 204 -19.16 9.34 4.17
C PHE A 204 -19.61 9.18 2.71
N THR A 205 -19.63 7.94 2.21
CA THR A 205 -19.98 7.62 0.82
C THR A 205 -21.41 8.06 0.49
N GLU A 206 -22.38 7.85 1.38
CA GLU A 206 -23.75 8.35 1.19
C GLU A 206 -23.78 9.88 1.03
N CYS A 207 -23.09 10.60 1.90
CA CYS A 207 -23.04 12.07 1.83
C CYS A 207 -22.39 12.53 0.52
N TYR A 208 -21.23 11.97 0.19
CA TYR A 208 -20.46 12.36 -0.98
C TYR A 208 -21.23 12.05 -2.26
N TRP A 209 -21.79 10.85 -2.41
CA TRP A 209 -22.54 10.45 -3.61
C TRP A 209 -23.81 11.27 -3.81
N LYS A 210 -24.48 11.69 -2.73
CA LYS A 210 -25.63 12.60 -2.83
C LYS A 210 -25.21 14.00 -3.27
N LYS A 211 -24.10 14.55 -2.74
CA LYS A 211 -23.56 15.84 -3.16
C LYS A 211 -23.14 15.84 -4.63
N MET A 212 -22.56 14.74 -5.10
CA MET A 212 -22.16 14.54 -6.49
C MET A 212 -23.32 14.17 -7.42
N GLU A 213 -24.56 14.15 -6.92
CA GLU A 213 -25.77 13.76 -7.66
C GLU A 213 -25.70 12.35 -8.28
N LEU A 214 -24.91 11.45 -7.68
CA LEU A 214 -24.76 10.05 -8.08
C LEU A 214 -25.79 9.13 -7.40
N GLN A 215 -26.35 9.58 -6.27
CA GLN A 215 -27.36 8.88 -5.49
C GLN A 215 -28.49 9.85 -5.12
N TYR A 216 -29.74 9.42 -5.31
CA TYR A 216 -30.91 10.19 -4.90
C TYR A 216 -31.14 10.12 -3.38
N ASP A 217 -31.96 11.01 -2.83
CA ASP A 217 -32.29 11.05 -1.39
C ASP A 217 -32.87 9.73 -0.86
N ASN A 218 -33.56 8.98 -1.70
CA ASN A 218 -34.15 7.68 -1.37
C ASN A 218 -33.17 6.50 -1.50
N GLY A 219 -31.88 6.77 -1.70
CA GLY A 219 -30.82 5.76 -1.80
C GLY A 219 -30.65 5.13 -3.18
N LYS A 220 -31.53 5.41 -4.15
CA LYS A 220 -31.40 4.87 -5.50
C LYS A 220 -30.19 5.50 -6.21
N ILE A 221 -29.39 4.68 -6.88
CA ILE A 221 -28.25 5.13 -7.70
C ILE A 221 -28.71 5.71 -9.04
N ASP A 222 -28.17 6.86 -9.42
CA ASP A 222 -28.26 7.42 -10.77
C ASP A 222 -27.10 6.87 -11.62
N TYR A 223 -27.31 5.70 -12.21
CA TYR A 223 -26.28 5.03 -13.03
C TYR A 223 -25.87 5.82 -14.29
N ASP A 224 -26.71 6.74 -14.78
CA ASP A 224 -26.33 7.58 -15.91
C ASP A 224 -25.42 8.72 -15.46
N ALA A 225 -25.66 9.31 -14.28
CA ALA A 225 -24.74 10.25 -13.65
C ALA A 225 -23.41 9.58 -13.29
N LEU A 226 -23.47 8.42 -12.62
CA LEU A 226 -22.29 7.63 -12.25
C LEU A 226 -21.44 7.27 -13.47
N ARG A 227 -22.05 6.80 -14.56
CA ARG A 227 -21.32 6.54 -15.81
C ARG A 227 -20.59 7.79 -16.32
N ARG A 228 -21.26 8.95 -16.36
CA ARG A 228 -20.63 10.20 -16.84
C ARG A 228 -19.47 10.61 -15.94
N PHE A 229 -19.68 10.55 -14.63
CA PHE A 229 -18.67 10.88 -13.62
C PHE A 229 -17.42 10.00 -13.78
N THR A 230 -17.56 8.68 -13.77
CA THR A 230 -16.42 7.76 -13.90
C THR A 230 -15.72 7.88 -15.26
N GLN A 231 -16.46 8.13 -16.35
CA GLN A 231 -15.85 8.36 -17.66
C GLN A 231 -15.07 9.67 -17.74
N GLN A 232 -15.55 10.72 -17.06
CA GLN A 232 -14.84 12.00 -16.97
C GLN A 232 -13.57 11.85 -16.16
N ALA A 233 -13.64 11.26 -14.96
CA ALA A 233 -12.47 10.98 -14.11
C ALA A 233 -11.40 10.20 -14.90
N ALA A 234 -11.79 9.09 -15.54
CA ALA A 234 -10.88 8.32 -16.38
C ALA A 234 -10.31 9.10 -17.58
N THR A 235 -11.00 10.13 -18.08
CA THR A 235 -10.46 11.00 -19.15
C THR A 235 -9.42 11.97 -18.60
N GLU A 236 -9.68 12.53 -17.42
CA GLU A 236 -8.79 13.49 -16.77
C GLU A 236 -7.47 12.82 -16.36
N ASP A 237 -7.54 11.58 -15.87
CA ASP A 237 -6.37 10.75 -15.55
C ASP A 237 -5.53 10.39 -16.78
N LEU A 238 -6.17 10.32 -17.95
CA LEU A 238 -5.56 9.96 -19.23
C LEU A 238 -5.44 11.16 -20.18
N LYS A 239 -5.48 12.39 -19.67
CA LYS A 239 -5.49 13.61 -20.51
C LYS A 239 -4.29 13.74 -21.45
N ASP A 240 -3.16 13.13 -21.08
CA ASP A 240 -1.92 13.09 -21.86
C ASP A 240 -1.72 11.74 -22.59
N GLY A 241 -2.71 10.85 -22.53
CA GLY A 241 -2.69 9.50 -23.10
C GLY A 241 -3.15 9.45 -24.56
N ASP A 242 -2.97 8.28 -25.17
CA ASP A 242 -3.45 7.99 -26.53
C ASP A 242 -4.99 8.02 -26.59
N GLU A 243 -5.54 8.72 -27.59
CA GLU A 243 -7.00 8.86 -27.77
C GLU A 243 -7.71 7.50 -27.90
N GLU A 244 -7.07 6.50 -28.52
CA GLU A 244 -7.58 5.14 -28.63
C GLU A 244 -7.67 4.46 -27.25
N VAL A 245 -6.68 4.68 -26.38
CA VAL A 245 -6.67 4.17 -25.01
C VAL A 245 -7.78 4.83 -24.19
N VAL A 246 -7.95 6.16 -24.31
CA VAL A 246 -9.03 6.89 -23.64
C VAL A 246 -10.41 6.36 -24.07
N LEU A 247 -10.60 6.12 -25.37
CA LEU A 247 -11.85 5.55 -25.90
C LEU A 247 -12.10 4.13 -25.40
N MET A 248 -11.08 3.29 -25.37
CA MET A 248 -11.17 1.94 -24.83
C MET A 248 -11.59 1.98 -23.36
N VAL A 249 -10.92 2.76 -22.52
CA VAL A 249 -11.23 2.89 -21.08
C VAL A 249 -12.67 3.35 -20.86
N LYS A 250 -13.15 4.33 -21.65
CA LYS A 250 -14.56 4.76 -21.59
C LYS A 250 -15.55 3.64 -21.90
N GLN A 251 -15.21 2.72 -22.81
CA GLN A 251 -16.05 1.56 -23.12
C GLN A 251 -16.04 0.53 -21.99
N LEU A 252 -14.88 0.29 -21.35
CA LEU A 252 -14.77 -0.61 -20.19
C LEU A 252 -15.60 -0.09 -19.02
N VAL A 253 -15.46 1.20 -18.67
CA VAL A 253 -16.27 1.87 -17.65
C VAL A 253 -17.75 1.75 -17.96
N ARG A 254 -18.17 2.01 -19.20
CA ARG A 254 -19.57 1.87 -19.61
C ARG A 254 -20.08 0.45 -19.42
N ARG A 255 -19.26 -0.56 -19.75
CA ARG A 255 -19.62 -1.98 -19.60
C ARG A 255 -19.78 -2.33 -18.12
N ALA A 256 -18.84 -1.94 -17.28
CA ALA A 256 -18.88 -2.19 -15.83
C ALA A 256 -20.10 -1.53 -15.17
N VAL A 257 -20.35 -0.25 -15.42
CA VAL A 257 -21.50 0.46 -14.85
C VAL A 257 -22.84 -0.14 -15.30
N ASN A 258 -22.96 -0.55 -16.57
CA ASN A 258 -24.18 -1.22 -17.05
C ASN A 258 -24.37 -2.58 -16.38
N TYR A 259 -23.30 -3.36 -16.19
CA TYR A 259 -23.37 -4.64 -15.49
C TYR A 259 -23.88 -4.44 -14.06
N CYS A 260 -23.33 -3.48 -13.31
CA CYS A 260 -23.74 -3.18 -11.95
C CYS A 260 -25.13 -2.53 -11.85
N ARG A 261 -25.62 -1.89 -12.92
CA ARG A 261 -27.01 -1.44 -13.01
C ARG A 261 -27.98 -2.61 -13.16
N ASP A 262 -27.62 -3.56 -14.00
CA ASP A 262 -28.46 -4.72 -14.32
C ASP A 262 -28.39 -5.77 -13.18
N ASN A 263 -27.38 -5.68 -12.31
CA ASN A 263 -27.19 -6.47 -11.08
C ASN A 263 -26.99 -5.54 -9.87
N PRO A 264 -28.03 -4.81 -9.44
CA PRO A 264 -27.90 -3.81 -8.40
C PRO A 264 -27.51 -4.43 -7.06
N ALA A 265 -26.58 -3.78 -6.36
CA ALA A 265 -26.18 -4.20 -5.02
C ALA A 265 -27.31 -4.01 -4.00
N GLU A 266 -27.40 -4.94 -3.05
CA GLU A 266 -28.29 -4.83 -1.89
C GLU A 266 -27.49 -4.48 -0.63
N GLY A 267 -27.98 -3.52 0.16
CA GLY A 267 -27.34 -3.05 1.39
C GLY A 267 -28.36 -2.63 2.45
N ASN A 268 -27.91 -2.58 3.70
CA ASN A 268 -28.72 -2.23 4.87
C ASN A 268 -28.89 -0.72 5.05
N SER A 269 -28.07 0.09 4.37
CA SER A 269 -28.12 1.55 4.36
C SER A 269 -27.87 2.09 2.94
N HIS A 270 -28.24 3.34 2.68
CA HIS A 270 -27.93 3.98 1.39
C HIS A 270 -26.43 4.06 1.15
N GLY A 271 -25.65 4.32 2.21
CA GLY A 271 -24.19 4.27 2.18
C GLY A 271 -23.66 2.92 1.75
N GLN A 272 -24.14 1.84 2.37
CA GLN A 272 -23.71 0.48 2.01
C GLN A 272 -24.10 0.10 0.57
N ILE A 273 -25.25 0.57 0.08
CA ILE A 273 -25.64 0.40 -1.33
C ILE A 273 -24.64 1.12 -2.25
N ALA A 274 -24.22 2.34 -1.91
CA ALA A 274 -23.24 3.09 -2.68
C ALA A 274 -21.86 2.40 -2.69
N VAL A 275 -21.36 1.98 -1.52
CA VAL A 275 -20.09 1.25 -1.36
C VAL A 275 -20.10 -0.06 -2.17
N LYS A 276 -21.14 -0.88 -2.03
CA LYS A 276 -21.27 -2.12 -2.81
C LYS A 276 -21.38 -1.86 -4.32
N THR A 277 -22.00 -0.74 -4.72
CA THR A 277 -22.04 -0.35 -6.13
C THR A 277 -20.66 0.02 -6.65
N GLN A 278 -19.86 0.75 -5.85
CA GLN A 278 -18.45 1.03 -6.13
C GLN A 278 -17.66 -0.27 -6.29
N ASN A 279 -17.76 -1.18 -5.33
CA ASN A 279 -17.05 -2.46 -5.34
C ASN A 279 -17.43 -3.31 -6.56
N CYS A 280 -18.72 -3.36 -6.92
CA CYS A 280 -19.17 -4.02 -8.14
C CYS A 280 -18.47 -3.46 -9.39
N ILE A 281 -18.36 -2.14 -9.51
CA ILE A 281 -17.71 -1.50 -10.68
C ILE A 281 -16.23 -1.85 -10.72
N VAL A 282 -15.52 -1.74 -9.59
CA VAL A 282 -14.09 -2.05 -9.47
C VAL A 282 -13.82 -3.51 -9.82
N GLN A 283 -14.57 -4.45 -9.23
CA GLN A 283 -14.46 -5.88 -9.50
C GLN A 283 -14.73 -6.19 -10.97
N THR A 284 -15.79 -5.62 -11.56
CA THR A 284 -16.13 -5.84 -12.97
C THR A 284 -15.04 -5.31 -13.91
N LEU A 285 -14.44 -4.15 -13.59
CA LEU A 285 -13.31 -3.62 -14.37
C LEU A 285 -12.07 -4.52 -14.26
N SER A 286 -11.78 -5.03 -13.06
CA SER A 286 -10.69 -5.99 -12.82
C SER A 286 -10.89 -7.26 -13.65
N GLU A 287 -12.09 -7.85 -13.65
CA GLU A 287 -12.41 -9.04 -14.44
C GLU A 287 -12.26 -8.79 -15.95
N ILE A 288 -12.84 -7.69 -16.46
CA ILE A 288 -12.76 -7.36 -17.89
C ILE A 288 -11.30 -7.18 -18.34
N THR A 289 -10.46 -6.55 -17.51
CA THR A 289 -9.06 -6.29 -17.85
C THR A 289 -8.18 -7.54 -17.74
N LYS A 290 -8.48 -8.45 -16.81
CA LYS A 290 -7.87 -9.79 -16.74
C LYS A 290 -8.14 -10.59 -18.03
N ASP A 291 -9.39 -10.62 -18.49
CA ASP A 291 -9.78 -11.34 -19.72
C ASP A 291 -9.08 -10.79 -20.98
N GLN A 292 -8.87 -9.47 -21.07
CA GLN A 292 -8.24 -8.86 -22.25
C GLN A 292 -6.73 -9.09 -22.37
N LYS A 293 -6.01 -9.28 -21.25
CA LYS A 293 -4.58 -9.65 -21.29
C LYS A 293 -4.34 -10.97 -22.03
N TYR A 294 -5.30 -11.90 -22.01
CA TYR A 294 -5.19 -13.18 -22.71
C TYR A 294 -5.41 -13.09 -24.23
N HIS A 295 -6.02 -12.00 -24.73
CA HIS A 295 -6.28 -11.85 -26.17
C HIS A 295 -5.18 -11.12 -26.94
N TYR A 296 -4.28 -10.40 -26.28
CA TYR A 296 -3.11 -9.75 -26.91
C TYR A 296 -1.81 -10.57 -26.80
N LEU A 297 -1.87 -11.78 -26.23
CA LEU A 297 -0.75 -12.72 -26.10
C LEU A 297 -0.88 -13.97 -27.00
N VAL A 298 -1.77 -13.94 -28.00
CA VAL A 298 -1.92 -14.99 -29.04
C VAL A 298 -1.65 -14.43 -30.42
#